data_AF-A0A6P0WAG7-F1
#
_entry.id   AF-A0A6P0WAG7-F1
#
_cell.length_a   1.000
_cell.length_b   1.000
_cell.length_c   1.000
_cell.angle_alpha   90.00
_cell.angle_beta   90.00
_cell.angle_gamma   90.00
#
_symmetry.space_group_name_H-M   'P 1'
#
loop_
_entity.id
_entity.type
_entity.pdbx_description
1 polymer ?
#
loop_
_entity_poly.entity_id
_entity_poly.type
_entity_poly.pdbx_seq_one_letter_code
_entity_poly.pdbx_strand_id
1 'polypeptide(L)'
;MTKSNGLALVSGFIKLIIICSLIQPMLGCTQATENLSKADLNQEIQATENLVKADLNQEIQLHIDQMALMESKTMQVKVLDIVEDSRCPVDAVCVQPGQVTIAFEVVKENSQPEEVELTLRAAQENLAVKNFDGYSMILKNVEPLPMTNQEKIIQSDYIVTIVVSKS
;
A
#
# COMPACT_ATOMS: atom_id res chain seq x y z
N MET A 1 -22.88 -41.67 8.69
CA MET A 1 -22.94 -41.58 7.21
C MET A 1 -21.61 -41.06 6.72
N THR A 2 -20.73 -41.97 6.30
CA THR A 2 -19.40 -41.70 5.76
C THR A 2 -19.44 -41.88 4.24
N LYS A 3 -18.79 -40.99 3.47
CA LYS A 3 -18.76 -41.05 2.00
C LYS A 3 -17.35 -41.44 1.53
N SER A 4 -17.21 -42.75 1.26
CA SER A 4 -16.46 -43.47 0.20
C SER A 4 -15.48 -42.66 -0.69
N ASN A 5 -14.17 -43.02 -0.73
CA ASN A 5 -13.42 -43.93 -1.65
C ASN A 5 -13.16 -43.32 -3.05
N GLY A 6 -12.02 -43.43 -3.74
CA GLY A 6 -10.76 -44.19 -3.58
C GLY A 6 -9.85 -43.89 -4.81
N LEU A 7 -8.55 -43.69 -4.60
CA LEU A 7 -7.41 -44.49 -5.06
C LEU A 7 -7.48 -45.03 -6.52
N ALA A 8 -6.60 -44.53 -7.39
CA ALA A 8 -6.27 -45.14 -8.68
C ALA A 8 -4.76 -45.26 -8.85
N LEU A 9 -4.37 -46.38 -9.43
CA LEU A 9 -3.05 -47.02 -9.41
C LEU A 9 -2.12 -46.57 -10.55
N VAL A 10 -0.85 -46.71 -10.24
CA VAL A 10 0.39 -46.60 -11.02
C VAL A 10 0.35 -47.35 -12.37
N SER A 11 0.76 -46.65 -13.43
CA SER A 11 1.40 -47.22 -14.64
C SER A 11 2.45 -46.19 -15.08
N GLY A 12 3.72 -46.47 -15.32
CA GLY A 12 4.31 -47.65 -15.94
C GLY A 12 5.03 -47.19 -17.21
N PHE A 13 6.08 -46.36 -17.09
CA PHE A 13 6.90 -45.92 -18.23
C PHE A 13 8.38 -46.13 -17.95
N ILE A 14 8.78 -47.39 -17.86
CA ILE A 14 10.17 -47.80 -18.10
C ILE A 14 10.30 -47.96 -19.62
N LYS A 15 10.70 -46.89 -20.33
CA LYS A 15 11.22 -47.01 -21.69
C LYS A 15 12.74 -47.11 -21.63
N LEU A 16 13.14 -48.36 -21.68
CA LEU A 16 14.42 -48.95 -22.05
C LEU A 16 15.30 -48.03 -22.93
N ILE A 17 16.48 -47.76 -22.41
CA ILE A 17 17.62 -47.15 -23.10
C ILE A 17 18.14 -48.15 -24.16
N ILE A 18 18.13 -47.75 -25.44
CA ILE A 18 18.88 -48.42 -26.51
C ILE A 18 19.82 -47.41 -27.18
N ILE A 19 21.05 -47.41 -26.66
CA ILE A 19 22.37 -47.41 -27.32
C ILE A 19 22.48 -46.77 -28.73
N CYS A 20 23.04 -45.57 -28.72
CA CYS A 20 24.25 -45.09 -29.42
C CYS A 20 24.70 -45.65 -30.80
N SER A 21 25.18 -44.70 -31.63
CA SER A 21 25.96 -44.81 -32.87
C SER A 21 25.10 -44.98 -34.16
N LEU A 22 25.15 -44.13 -35.18
CA LEU A 22 26.21 -43.26 -35.71
C LEU A 22 25.59 -42.06 -36.48
N ILE A 23 26.44 -41.06 -36.78
CA ILE A 23 26.34 -40.03 -37.84
C ILE A 23 25.71 -38.67 -37.43
N GLN A 24 26.58 -37.70 -37.10
CA GLN A 24 26.40 -36.25 -37.35
C GLN A 24 26.83 -35.97 -38.81
N PRO A 25 26.31 -34.96 -39.55
CA PRO A 25 26.43 -33.55 -39.13
C PRO A 25 25.36 -32.55 -39.63
N MET A 26 25.55 -31.30 -39.19
CA MET A 26 25.10 -30.02 -39.77
C MET A 26 23.76 -29.41 -39.31
N LEU A 27 23.94 -28.34 -38.52
CA LEU A 27 23.24 -27.05 -38.58
C LEU A 27 21.73 -27.02 -38.36
N GLY A 28 21.35 -26.57 -37.16
CA GLY A 28 20.01 -26.04 -36.92
C GLY A 28 19.61 -25.98 -35.45
N CYS A 29 20.36 -25.28 -34.60
CA CYS A 29 19.76 -24.79 -33.36
C CYS A 29 18.82 -23.65 -33.75
N THR A 30 17.54 -23.94 -34.02
CA THR A 30 16.52 -22.89 -33.91
C THR A 30 16.32 -22.68 -32.42
N GLN A 31 16.75 -21.53 -31.92
CA GLN A 31 16.46 -21.14 -30.55
C GLN A 31 14.96 -20.89 -30.48
N ALA A 32 14.28 -21.57 -29.57
CA ALA A 32 12.96 -21.13 -29.13
C ALA A 32 13.17 -19.73 -28.52
N THR A 33 12.87 -18.69 -29.29
CA THR A 33 12.63 -17.37 -28.73
C THR A 33 11.33 -17.47 -27.97
N GLU A 34 11.45 -17.73 -26.66
CA GLU A 34 10.41 -17.35 -25.72
C GLU A 34 10.25 -15.84 -25.86
N ASN A 35 9.19 -15.43 -26.55
CA ASN A 35 8.69 -14.08 -26.46
C ASN A 35 8.15 -13.92 -25.04
N LEU A 36 9.06 -13.62 -24.10
CA LEU A 36 8.73 -13.12 -22.78
C LEU A 36 7.90 -11.86 -22.99
N SER A 37 6.63 -11.97 -22.61
CA SER A 37 5.68 -10.88 -22.73
C SER A 37 6.16 -9.73 -21.85
N LYS A 38 6.21 -8.51 -22.41
CA LYS A 38 6.47 -7.28 -21.65
C LYS A 38 5.35 -6.95 -20.64
N ALA A 39 4.36 -7.83 -20.46
CA ALA A 39 3.30 -7.66 -19.48
C ALA A 39 3.67 -8.20 -18.09
N ASP A 40 4.62 -9.14 -18.01
CA ASP A 40 5.00 -9.77 -16.73
C ASP A 40 6.01 -8.93 -15.92
N LEU A 41 6.71 -7.98 -16.54
CA LEU A 41 7.56 -7.00 -15.84
C LEU A 41 6.79 -5.80 -15.27
N ASN A 42 5.54 -5.58 -15.71
CA ASN A 42 4.75 -4.43 -15.25
C ASN A 42 4.00 -4.70 -13.93
N GLN A 43 3.94 -5.95 -13.45
CA GLN A 43 3.26 -6.30 -12.21
C GLN A 43 4.14 -6.15 -10.95
N GLU A 44 5.47 -6.12 -11.08
CA GLU A 44 6.39 -5.81 -9.96
C GLU A 44 6.61 -4.30 -9.77
N ILE A 45 6.38 -3.49 -10.81
CA ILE A 45 6.62 -2.03 -10.76
C ILE A 45 5.45 -1.30 -10.07
N GLN A 46 4.21 -1.76 -10.23
CA GLN A 46 3.02 -1.11 -9.64
C GLN A 46 2.95 -1.21 -8.11
N ALA A 47 3.56 -2.23 -7.50
CA ALA A 47 3.64 -2.34 -6.05
C ALA A 47 4.69 -1.39 -5.42
N THR A 48 5.63 -0.87 -6.24
CA THR A 48 6.74 -0.04 -5.75
C THR A 48 6.37 1.45 -5.65
N GLU A 49 5.41 1.94 -6.46
CA GLU A 49 4.99 3.35 -6.44
C GLU A 49 4.14 3.73 -5.22
N ASN A 50 3.50 2.74 -4.58
CA ASN A 50 2.65 2.97 -3.41
C ASN A 50 3.40 2.80 -2.07
N LEU A 51 4.71 2.58 -2.11
CA LEU A 51 5.54 2.40 -0.91
C LEU A 51 6.55 3.54 -0.76
N VAL A 52 6.36 4.37 0.26
CA VAL A 52 7.27 5.45 0.64
C VAL A 52 8.14 4.96 1.80
N LYS A 53 9.47 5.03 1.66
CA LYS A 53 10.37 4.83 2.82
C LYS A 53 10.43 6.12 3.63
N ALA A 54 10.32 6.01 4.94
CA ALA A 54 10.22 7.17 5.81
C ALA A 54 10.99 7.01 7.12
N ASP A 55 11.57 8.09 7.61
CA ASP A 55 12.27 8.14 8.88
C ASP A 55 11.33 8.56 10.00
N LEU A 56 11.62 8.13 11.23
CA LEU A 56 10.92 8.65 12.40
C LEU A 56 11.28 10.12 12.62
N ASN A 57 10.33 10.87 13.18
CA ASN A 57 10.40 12.30 13.50
C ASN A 57 10.54 13.23 12.29
N GLN A 58 10.34 12.71 11.07
CA GLN A 58 10.26 13.52 9.85
C GLN A 58 8.82 13.61 9.38
N GLU A 59 8.51 14.67 8.64
CA GLU A 59 7.24 14.80 7.95
C GLU A 59 7.20 13.85 6.75
N ILE A 60 6.10 13.14 6.61
CA ILE A 60 5.87 12.15 5.56
C ILE A 60 4.61 12.55 4.83
N GLN A 61 4.71 12.74 3.52
CA GLN A 61 3.58 13.04 2.65
C GLN A 61 3.12 11.76 1.97
N LEU A 62 1.82 11.49 2.05
CA LEU A 62 1.19 10.30 1.47
C LEU A 62 -0.07 10.70 0.72
N HIS A 63 -0.22 10.18 -0.49
CA HIS A 63 -1.51 10.14 -1.17
C HIS A 63 -2.40 9.06 -0.59
N ILE A 64 -3.68 9.09 -0.94
CA ILE A 64 -4.60 7.98 -0.68
C ILE A 64 -4.03 6.69 -1.27
N ASP A 65 -4.22 5.58 -0.53
CA ASP A 65 -3.68 4.25 -0.82
C ASP A 65 -2.16 4.08 -0.76
N GLN A 66 -1.39 5.16 -0.56
CA GLN A 66 0.05 5.04 -0.31
C GLN A 66 0.34 4.59 1.12
N MET A 67 1.45 3.87 1.24
CA MET A 67 1.95 3.28 2.47
C MET A 67 3.35 3.80 2.76
N ALA A 68 3.55 4.35 3.96
CA ALA A 68 4.87 4.61 4.49
C ALA A 68 5.41 3.38 5.22
N LEU A 69 6.58 2.90 4.83
CA LEU A 69 7.37 1.93 5.60
C LEU A 69 8.43 2.68 6.40
N MET A 70 8.32 2.60 7.73
CA MET A 70 9.29 3.24 8.62
C MET A 70 10.67 2.61 8.45
N GLU A 71 11.74 3.38 8.57
CA GLU A 71 13.14 2.89 8.45
C GLU A 71 13.48 1.76 9.42
N SER A 72 12.83 1.74 10.59
CA SER A 72 12.95 0.63 11.54
C SER A 72 12.44 -0.70 10.97
N LYS A 73 11.66 -0.66 9.87
CA LYS A 73 10.96 -1.76 9.20
C LYS A 73 9.98 -2.52 10.09
N THR A 74 9.67 -1.96 11.26
CA THR A 74 8.76 -2.55 12.24
C THR A 74 7.34 -2.00 12.16
N MET A 75 7.10 -1.00 11.31
CA MET A 75 5.83 -0.29 11.22
C MET A 75 5.57 0.19 9.79
N GLN A 76 4.32 0.04 9.38
CA GLN A 76 3.77 0.58 8.15
C GLN A 76 2.53 1.42 8.47
N VAL A 77 2.36 2.53 7.78
CA VAL A 77 1.19 3.40 7.89
C VAL A 77 0.64 3.62 6.49
N LYS A 78 -0.61 3.23 6.23
CA LYS A 78 -1.29 3.45 4.97
C LYS A 78 -2.42 4.47 5.14
N VAL A 79 -2.57 5.38 4.19
CA VAL A 79 -3.75 6.26 4.13
C VAL A 79 -4.89 5.50 3.45
N LEU A 80 -6.01 5.33 4.15
CA LEU A 80 -7.17 4.60 3.64
C LEU A 80 -8.14 5.54 2.95
N ASP A 81 -8.58 6.60 3.63
CA ASP A 81 -9.65 7.47 3.13
C ASP A 81 -9.66 8.84 3.82
N ILE A 82 -10.31 9.80 3.16
CA ILE A 82 -10.80 11.05 3.73
C ILE A 82 -12.22 10.80 4.26
N VAL A 83 -12.32 10.51 5.56
CA VAL A 83 -13.61 10.19 6.21
C VAL A 83 -14.57 11.38 6.16
N GLU A 84 -14.04 12.58 6.41
CA GLU A 84 -14.80 13.82 6.34
C GLU A 84 -13.85 14.97 5.96
N ASP A 85 -14.30 15.86 5.08
CA ASP A 85 -13.68 17.17 4.89
C ASP A 85 -14.76 18.26 4.89
N SER A 86 -14.83 18.99 5.99
CA SER A 86 -15.70 20.15 6.21
C SER A 86 -14.87 21.40 6.53
N ARG A 87 -13.58 21.41 6.15
CA ARG A 87 -12.69 22.54 6.38
C ARG A 87 -13.26 23.82 5.78
N CYS A 88 -13.01 24.93 6.47
CA CYS A 88 -13.40 26.24 5.96
C CYS A 88 -12.64 26.52 4.65
N PRO A 89 -13.34 26.85 3.54
CA PRO A 89 -12.67 27.22 2.31
C PRO A 89 -11.73 28.41 2.49
N VAL A 90 -10.60 28.41 1.77
CA VAL A 90 -9.58 29.46 1.88
C VAL A 90 -10.07 30.84 1.44
N ASP A 91 -11.14 30.89 0.66
CA ASP A 91 -11.78 32.10 0.13
C ASP A 91 -13.08 32.49 0.87
N ALA A 92 -13.37 31.83 2.00
CA ALA A 92 -14.58 32.05 2.79
C ALA A 92 -14.27 32.50 4.24
N VAL A 93 -15.28 33.11 4.88
CA VAL A 93 -15.26 33.41 6.31
C VAL A 93 -16.27 32.49 6.99
N CYS A 94 -15.78 31.55 7.80
CA CYS A 94 -16.64 30.61 8.52
C CYS A 94 -16.96 31.07 9.93
N VAL A 95 -18.21 30.86 10.34
CA VAL A 95 -18.67 31.13 11.72
C VAL A 95 -18.17 30.05 12.69
N GLN A 96 -18.02 28.81 12.21
CA GLN A 96 -17.53 27.68 12.98
C GLN A 96 -16.25 27.12 12.37
N PRO A 97 -15.31 26.61 13.19
CA PRO A 97 -14.12 25.95 12.67
C PRO A 97 -14.52 24.63 12.01
N GLY A 98 -14.17 24.48 10.73
CA GLY A 98 -14.27 23.22 10.01
C GLY A 98 -13.22 22.20 10.47
N GLN A 99 -13.29 20.99 9.91
CA GLN A 99 -12.35 19.91 10.22
C GLN A 99 -12.11 19.00 9.04
N VAL A 100 -11.05 18.19 9.12
CA VAL A 100 -10.82 17.06 8.22
C VAL A 100 -10.40 15.85 9.04
N THR A 101 -11.00 14.70 8.75
CA THR A 101 -10.72 13.42 9.40
C THR A 101 -10.21 12.43 8.37
N ILE A 102 -9.09 11.78 8.69
CA ILE A 102 -8.39 10.84 7.83
C ILE A 102 -8.35 9.48 8.51
N ALA A 103 -8.70 8.42 7.77
CA ALA A 103 -8.54 7.05 8.21
C ALA A 103 -7.18 6.50 7.75
N PHE A 104 -6.49 5.83 8.66
CA PHE A 104 -5.22 5.17 8.41
C PHE A 104 -5.30 3.71 8.83
N GLU A 105 -4.58 2.85 8.12
CA GLU A 105 -4.23 1.52 8.60
C GLU A 105 -2.80 1.55 9.12
N VAL A 106 -2.61 1.06 10.35
CA VAL A 106 -1.30 0.91 10.97
C VAL A 106 -1.00 -0.56 11.14
N VAL A 107 0.07 -1.03 10.52
CA VAL A 107 0.56 -2.41 10.66
C VAL A 107 1.89 -2.40 11.38
N LYS A 108 1.97 -3.10 12.50
CA LYS A 108 3.23 -3.30 13.24
C LYS A 108 3.74 -4.71 13.03
N GLU A 109 5.04 -4.90 13.23
CA GLU A 109 5.64 -6.23 13.23
C GLU A 109 4.90 -7.16 14.20
N ASN A 110 4.55 -8.35 13.72
CA ASN A 110 3.86 -9.39 14.50
C ASN A 110 2.51 -8.97 15.12
N SER A 111 1.87 -7.93 14.59
CA SER A 111 0.56 -7.45 15.05
C SER A 111 -0.48 -7.49 13.92
N GLN A 112 -1.76 -7.55 14.29
CA GLN A 112 -2.83 -7.34 13.30
C GLN A 112 -2.89 -5.86 12.89
N PRO A 113 -3.33 -5.55 11.66
CA PRO A 113 -3.64 -4.18 11.26
C PRO A 113 -4.64 -3.53 12.20
N GLU A 114 -4.40 -2.26 12.55
CA GLU A 114 -5.31 -1.41 13.31
C GLU A 114 -5.73 -0.23 12.44
N GLU A 115 -7.04 0.00 12.35
CA GLU A 115 -7.57 1.22 11.74
C GLU A 115 -7.64 2.35 12.78
N VAL A 116 -7.15 3.52 12.41
CA VAL A 116 -7.13 4.70 13.28
C VAL A 116 -7.59 5.93 12.50
N GLU A 117 -8.36 6.78 13.15
CA GLU A 117 -8.77 8.08 12.61
C GLU A 117 -8.05 9.20 13.33
N LEU A 118 -7.55 10.18 12.57
CA LEU A 118 -7.01 11.43 13.10
C LEU A 118 -7.75 12.61 12.49
N THR A 119 -8.03 13.62 13.30
CA THR A 119 -8.77 14.81 12.88
C THR A 119 -7.94 16.07 13.06
N LEU A 120 -7.80 16.88 12.00
CA LEU A 120 -7.33 18.25 12.10
C LEU A 120 -8.51 19.18 12.35
N ARG A 121 -8.50 19.82 13.53
CA ARG A 121 -9.47 20.84 13.91
C ARG A 121 -8.82 21.90 14.79
N ALA A 122 -9.14 23.16 14.52
CA ALA A 122 -8.58 24.29 15.25
C ALA A 122 -8.86 24.19 16.76
N ALA A 123 -7.83 24.44 17.59
CA ALA A 123 -7.88 24.38 19.05
C ALA A 123 -8.26 23.00 19.65
N GLN A 124 -8.12 21.93 18.86
CA GLN A 124 -8.34 20.55 19.29
C GLN A 124 -7.20 19.63 18.81
N GLU A 125 -5.97 20.02 19.13
CA GLU A 125 -4.75 19.36 18.68
C GLU A 125 -4.66 17.89 19.12
N ASN A 126 -5.31 17.54 20.23
CA ASN A 126 -5.36 16.18 20.74
C ASN A 126 -6.10 15.20 19.81
N LEU A 127 -6.96 15.68 18.91
CA LEU A 127 -7.65 14.84 17.92
C LEU A 127 -6.75 14.47 16.73
N ALA A 128 -5.67 15.23 16.53
CA ALA A 128 -4.69 14.98 15.48
C ALA A 128 -3.61 14.00 15.92
N VAL A 129 -3.69 13.44 17.14
CA VAL A 129 -2.65 12.59 17.74
C VAL A 129 -3.23 11.24 18.14
N LYS A 130 -2.56 10.15 17.72
CA LYS A 130 -2.81 8.80 18.22
C LYS A 130 -1.50 8.23 18.77
N ASN A 131 -1.56 7.76 20.01
CA ASN A 131 -0.45 7.04 20.66
C ASN A 131 -0.72 5.54 20.64
N PHE A 132 0.33 4.74 20.36
CA PHE A 132 0.26 3.28 20.31
C PHE A 132 1.65 2.67 20.47
N ASP A 133 1.78 1.65 21.31
CA ASP A 133 2.98 0.79 21.46
C ASP A 133 4.33 1.54 21.47
N GLY A 134 4.41 2.64 22.23
CA GLY A 134 5.64 3.43 22.36
C GLY A 134 5.91 4.37 21.17
N TYR A 135 4.91 4.61 20.33
CA TYR A 135 4.93 5.59 19.25
C TYR A 135 3.79 6.60 19.38
N SER A 136 3.99 7.74 18.72
CA SER A 136 2.99 8.79 18.53
C SER A 136 2.92 9.14 17.05
N MET A 137 1.74 9.03 16.47
CA MET A 137 1.44 9.49 15.12
C MET A 137 0.65 10.79 15.21
N ILE A 138 1.13 11.80 14.50
CA ILE A 138 0.53 13.14 14.46
C ILE A 138 0.16 13.46 13.01
N LEU A 139 -1.10 13.78 12.78
CA LEU A 139 -1.57 14.39 11.54
C LEU A 139 -1.18 15.87 11.54
N LYS A 140 -0.36 16.29 10.58
CA LYS A 140 0.21 17.64 10.51
C LYS A 140 -0.53 18.54 9.54
N ASN A 141 -0.86 18.01 8.36
CA ASN A 141 -1.49 18.76 7.30
C ASN A 141 -2.30 17.85 6.37
N VAL A 142 -3.29 18.43 5.69
CA VAL A 142 -4.01 17.79 4.59
C VAL A 142 -4.16 18.83 3.49
N GLU A 143 -3.79 18.49 2.27
CA GLU A 143 -3.89 19.35 1.09
C GLU A 143 -4.69 18.65 -0.01
N PRO A 144 -5.34 19.38 -0.92
CA PRO A 144 -5.52 20.83 -0.91
C PRO A 144 -6.54 21.30 0.14
N LEU A 145 -6.58 22.60 0.42
CA LEU A 145 -7.70 23.21 1.16
C LEU A 145 -8.86 23.51 0.18
N PRO A 146 -10.12 23.40 0.62
CA PRO A 146 -11.27 23.66 -0.24
C PRO A 146 -11.35 25.13 -0.67
N MET A 147 -12.02 25.36 -1.81
CA MET A 147 -12.36 26.68 -2.36
C MET A 147 -13.84 26.72 -2.70
N THR A 148 -14.50 27.86 -2.48
CA THR A 148 -15.96 28.00 -2.62
C THR A 148 -16.46 27.76 -4.05
N ASN A 149 -15.66 28.14 -5.06
CA ASN A 149 -16.01 28.00 -6.47
C ASN A 149 -15.38 26.78 -7.15
N GLN A 150 -14.87 25.81 -6.38
CA GLN A 150 -14.35 24.56 -6.91
C GLN A 150 -15.37 23.44 -6.72
N GLU A 151 -15.38 22.48 -7.64
CA GLU A 151 -16.02 21.20 -7.40
C GLU A 151 -15.36 20.46 -6.22
N LYS A 152 -16.06 19.47 -5.67
CA LYS A 152 -15.55 18.64 -4.58
C LYS A 152 -14.17 18.09 -4.96
N ILE A 153 -13.20 18.23 -4.06
CA ILE A 153 -11.85 17.69 -4.23
C ILE A 153 -11.95 16.17 -4.45
N ILE A 154 -11.28 15.68 -5.49
CA ILE A 154 -11.25 14.25 -5.81
C ILE A 154 -10.34 13.55 -4.81
N GLN A 155 -10.74 12.36 -4.36
CA GLN A 155 -10.05 11.62 -3.29
C GLN A 155 -8.55 11.41 -3.60
N SER A 156 -8.19 11.12 -4.84
CA SER A 156 -6.79 10.92 -5.27
C SER A 156 -5.91 12.16 -5.18
N ASP A 157 -6.50 13.36 -5.15
CA ASP A 157 -5.77 14.63 -5.15
C ASP A 157 -5.31 15.02 -3.74
N TYR A 158 -5.80 14.30 -2.72
CA TYR A 158 -5.41 14.56 -1.35
C TYR A 158 -3.98 14.13 -1.06
N ILE A 159 -3.26 14.99 -0.36
CA ILE A 159 -1.94 14.73 0.20
C ILE A 159 -2.05 14.91 1.71
N VAL A 160 -1.70 13.87 2.44
CA VAL A 160 -1.75 13.83 3.90
C VAL A 160 -0.32 13.90 4.43
N THR A 161 -0.04 14.85 5.30
CA THR A 161 1.26 14.97 5.97
C THR A 161 1.15 14.47 7.40
N ILE A 162 1.96 13.46 7.76
CA ILE A 162 2.04 12.91 9.11
C ILE A 162 3.46 12.98 9.66
N VAL A 163 3.60 12.88 10.98
CA VAL A 163 4.86 12.60 11.67
C VAL A 163 4.66 11.40 12.59
N VAL A 164 5.57 10.44 12.53
CA VAL A 164 5.62 9.31 13.47
C VAL A 164 6.86 9.45 14.34
N SER A 165 6.70 9.43 15.65
CA SER A 165 7.78 9.59 16.63
C SER A 165 7.71 8.51 17.70
N LYS A 166 8.80 8.31 18.46
CA LYS A 166 8.76 7.47 19.66
C LYS A 166 8.19 8.29 20.83
N SER A 167 7.31 7.67 21.62
CA SER A 167 6.68 8.23 22.83
C SER A 167 7.49 7.96 24.08
#